data_AF-A0A4P7NDX9-F1
#
_entry.id   AF-A0A4P7NDX9-F1
#
_cell.length_a   1.000
_cell.length_b   1.000
_cell.length_c   1.000
_cell.angle_alpha   90.00
_cell.angle_beta   90.00
_cell.angle_gamma   90.00
#
_symmetry.space_group_name_H-M   'P 1'
#
loop_
_entity.id
_entity.type
_entity.pdbx_description
1 polymer ?
#
loop_
_entity_poly.entity_id
_entity_poly.type
_entity_poly.pdbx_seq_one_letter_code
_entity_poly.pdbx_strand_id
1 'polypeptide(L)'
;MQFSTLTLLAASAFIPAIYAASAAPQDTCHCTGDDKAASGVKSTTEQCCANAVFGKGVKAAGKFTGDVCDYTGVAAFKNFDIVTAIEGFDSCCRTTKPGGVQSAQGGQCQKSTKS
;
A
#
# COMPACT_ATOMS: atom_id res chain seq x y z
N MET A 1 21.20 24.41 48.07
CA MET A 1 20.15 24.30 47.03
C MET A 1 20.64 25.08 45.82
N GLN A 2 20.87 24.41 44.69
CA GLN A 2 21.07 25.08 43.41
C GLN A 2 20.28 24.28 42.38
N PHE A 3 19.21 24.91 41.91
CA PHE A 3 18.40 24.47 40.79
C PHE A 3 19.22 24.66 39.50
N SER A 4 19.01 23.78 38.52
CA SER A 4 18.51 24.18 37.19
C SER A 4 18.50 23.01 36.21
N THR A 5 17.28 22.53 35.95
CA THR A 5 16.74 22.26 34.61
C THR A 5 17.63 21.49 33.63
N LEU A 6 17.48 20.17 33.63
CA LEU A 6 17.75 19.35 32.44
C LEU A 6 16.65 19.62 31.41
N THR A 7 17.05 20.32 30.37
CA THR A 7 16.27 20.72 29.21
C THR A 7 15.92 19.50 28.34
N LEU A 8 14.62 19.39 28.05
CA LEU A 8 13.93 18.68 26.98
C LEU A 8 14.77 17.85 25.98
N LEU A 9 14.48 16.55 25.92
CA LEU A 9 14.03 15.96 24.66
C LEU A 9 12.57 15.51 24.84
N ALA A 10 11.67 16.47 24.69
CA ALA A 10 10.31 16.18 24.27
C ALA A 10 10.41 15.64 22.84
N ALA A 11 10.62 14.33 22.70
CA ALA A 11 10.22 13.62 21.49
C ALA A 11 8.70 13.70 21.47
N SER A 12 8.18 14.76 20.85
CA SER A 12 6.79 14.87 20.46
C SER A 12 6.49 13.70 19.54
N ALA A 13 6.04 12.60 20.16
CA ALA A 13 5.46 11.46 19.49
C ALA A 13 4.13 11.88 18.86
N PHE A 14 4.20 12.64 17.77
CA PHE A 14 3.18 12.60 16.73
C PHE A 14 3.44 11.32 15.95
N ILE A 15 3.04 10.20 16.55
CA ILE A 15 2.87 8.94 15.84
C ILE A 15 1.39 8.91 15.48
N PRO A 16 0.97 9.23 14.23
CA PRO A 16 -0.27 8.66 13.75
C PRO A 16 -0.06 7.16 13.88
N ALA A 17 -0.96 6.52 14.61
CA ALA A 17 -0.99 5.09 14.87
C ALA A 17 -1.09 4.32 13.55
N ILE A 18 0.00 4.21 12.80
CA ILE A 18 0.18 3.18 11.79
C ILE A 18 0.70 2.00 12.57
N TYR A 19 -0.21 1.05 12.79
CA TYR A 19 0.03 -0.26 13.32
C TYR A 19 1.48 -0.71 13.12
N ALA A 20 2.13 -1.02 14.24
CA ALA A 20 3.38 -1.75 14.31
C ALA A 20 3.22 -3.12 13.61
N ALA A 21 3.42 -3.16 12.30
CA ALA A 21 3.92 -4.35 11.64
C ALA A 21 5.43 -4.36 11.89
N SER A 22 5.85 -5.20 12.83
CA SER A 22 7.25 -5.55 13.05
C SER A 22 7.99 -5.71 11.72
N ALA A 23 8.97 -4.83 11.50
CA ALA A 23 10.11 -4.83 10.57
C ALA A 23 10.31 -6.08 9.66
N ALA A 24 9.32 -6.43 8.87
CA ALA A 24 9.46 -7.34 7.75
C ALA A 24 9.42 -6.50 6.48
N PRO A 25 10.32 -6.73 5.51
CA PRO A 25 10.19 -6.18 4.17
C PRO A 25 8.79 -6.51 3.63
N GLN A 26 7.96 -5.50 3.37
CA GLN A 26 6.60 -5.67 2.85
C GLN A 26 6.52 -5.12 1.42
N ASP A 27 6.22 -6.02 0.48
CA ASP A 27 5.90 -5.68 -0.90
C ASP A 27 4.37 -5.66 -1.03
N THR A 28 3.71 -4.59 -0.59
CA THR A 28 2.25 -4.52 -0.51
C THR A 28 1.70 -3.40 -1.38
N CYS A 29 0.47 -3.55 -1.88
CA CYS A 29 -0.25 -2.47 -2.57
C CYS A 29 -1.71 -2.38 -2.12
N HIS A 30 -2.30 -1.19 -2.19
CA HIS A 30 -3.72 -0.98 -1.94
C HIS A 30 -4.27 0.15 -2.81
N CYS A 31 -5.55 0.09 -3.14
CA CYS A 31 -6.23 1.23 -3.76
C CYS A 31 -6.57 2.28 -2.70
N THR A 32 -6.53 3.55 -3.08
CA THR A 32 -6.94 4.69 -2.25
C THR A 32 -8.26 5.25 -2.75
N GLY A 33 -9.02 5.92 -1.90
CA GLY A 33 -10.29 6.56 -2.24
C GLY A 33 -10.96 7.17 -1.02
N ASP A 34 -12.18 7.68 -1.17
CA ASP A 34 -12.93 8.28 -0.08
C ASP A 34 -13.30 7.25 1.00
N ASP A 35 -13.23 7.63 2.28
CA ASP A 35 -13.63 6.77 3.41
C ASP A 35 -15.08 6.30 3.33
N LYS A 36 -15.96 7.15 2.76
CA LYS A 36 -17.38 6.81 2.51
C LYS A 36 -17.55 5.66 1.51
N ALA A 37 -16.53 5.39 0.69
CA ALA A 37 -16.49 4.32 -0.29
C ALA A 37 -15.53 3.18 0.10
N ALA A 38 -15.11 3.09 1.37
CA ALA A 38 -14.10 2.13 1.84
C ALA A 38 -14.37 0.68 1.40
N SER A 39 -15.62 0.20 1.46
CA SER A 39 -15.96 -1.15 0.99
C SER A 39 -15.76 -1.32 -0.53
N GLY A 40 -16.04 -0.29 -1.31
CA GLY A 40 -15.79 -0.29 -2.76
C GLY A 40 -14.31 -0.19 -3.09
N VAL A 41 -13.55 0.62 -2.35
CA VAL A 41 -12.09 0.68 -2.44
C VAL A 41 -11.48 -0.69 -2.13
N LYS A 42 -11.93 -1.35 -1.05
CA LYS A 42 -11.50 -2.70 -0.67
C LYS A 42 -11.77 -3.73 -1.78
N SER A 43 -13.00 -3.75 -2.33
CA SER A 43 -13.35 -4.64 -3.43
C SER A 43 -12.53 -4.37 -4.69
N THR A 44 -12.21 -3.10 -4.96
CA THR A 44 -11.33 -2.71 -6.06
C THR A 44 -9.91 -3.21 -5.82
N THR A 45 -9.37 -3.05 -4.60
CA THR A 45 -8.07 -3.58 -4.20
C THR A 45 -8.01 -5.10 -4.36
N GLU A 46 -9.04 -5.83 -3.95
CA GLU A 46 -9.10 -7.28 -4.11
C GLU A 46 -9.04 -7.69 -5.59
N GLN A 47 -9.81 -7.04 -6.47
CA GLN A 47 -9.78 -7.34 -7.89
C GLN A 47 -8.43 -7.00 -8.53
N CYS A 48 -7.85 -5.84 -8.17
CA CYS A 48 -6.54 -5.45 -8.64
C CYS A 48 -5.44 -6.35 -8.09
N CYS A 49 -5.60 -6.90 -6.89
CA CYS A 49 -4.66 -7.85 -6.33
C CYS A 49 -4.51 -9.11 -7.21
N ALA A 50 -5.61 -9.55 -7.82
CA ALA A 50 -5.60 -10.70 -8.72
C ALA A 50 -5.21 -10.36 -10.16
N ASN A 51 -5.43 -9.11 -10.62
CA ASN A 51 -5.42 -8.78 -12.05
C ASN A 51 -4.48 -7.64 -12.46
N ALA A 52 -3.82 -6.96 -11.52
CA ALA A 52 -2.95 -5.84 -11.84
C ALA A 52 -1.83 -6.24 -12.81
N VAL A 53 -1.54 -5.30 -13.71
CA VAL A 53 -0.54 -5.43 -14.75
C VAL A 53 0.55 -4.41 -14.46
N PHE A 54 1.79 -4.85 -14.44
CA PHE A 54 2.95 -4.06 -14.07
C PHE A 54 3.94 -3.97 -15.23
N GLY A 55 4.62 -2.83 -15.35
CA GLY A 55 5.63 -2.58 -16.39
C GLY A 55 5.11 -2.89 -17.79
N LYS A 56 5.88 -3.67 -18.57
CA LYS A 56 5.58 -4.03 -19.96
C LYS A 56 4.48 -5.11 -20.13
N GLY A 57 3.43 -5.07 -19.31
CA GLY A 57 2.30 -6.00 -19.45
C GLY A 57 2.38 -7.26 -18.56
N VAL A 58 3.22 -7.27 -17.53
CA VAL A 58 3.39 -8.44 -16.68
C VAL A 58 2.29 -8.49 -15.62
N LYS A 59 1.49 -9.56 -15.63
CA LYS A 59 0.54 -9.82 -14.54
C LYS A 59 1.26 -10.43 -13.35
N ALA A 60 1.05 -9.84 -12.18
CA ALA A 60 1.44 -10.44 -10.91
C ALA A 60 0.19 -10.53 -10.04
N ALA A 61 -0.17 -11.73 -9.63
CA ALA A 61 -1.27 -11.96 -8.70
C ALA A 61 -0.69 -12.02 -7.28
N GLY A 62 -1.10 -11.08 -6.44
CA GLY A 62 -0.77 -11.06 -5.02
C GLY A 62 -1.81 -11.80 -4.18
N LYS A 63 -1.55 -11.87 -2.88
CA LYS A 63 -2.49 -12.40 -1.90
C LYS A 63 -3.21 -11.24 -1.23
N PHE A 64 -4.53 -11.19 -1.36
CA PHE A 64 -5.32 -10.18 -0.66
C PHE A 64 -5.41 -10.53 0.84
N THR A 65 -4.95 -9.63 1.71
CA THR A 65 -4.91 -9.82 3.16
C THR A 65 -5.51 -8.61 3.86
N GLY A 66 -6.74 -8.76 4.37
CA GLY A 66 -7.47 -7.67 5.02
C GLY A 66 -7.91 -6.63 4.00
N ASP A 67 -7.07 -5.61 3.79
CA ASP A 67 -7.32 -4.45 2.93
C ASP A 67 -6.14 -4.13 1.99
N VAL A 68 -5.07 -4.93 2.05
CA VAL A 68 -3.88 -4.77 1.21
C VAL A 68 -3.65 -6.02 0.37
N CYS A 69 -3.00 -5.84 -0.76
CA CYS A 69 -2.50 -6.91 -1.59
C CYS A 69 -1.03 -7.17 -1.26
N ASP A 70 -0.73 -8.35 -0.73
CA ASP A 70 0.63 -8.79 -0.40
C ASP A 70 1.29 -9.51 -1.58
N TYR A 71 2.43 -8.97 -2.02
CA TYR A 71 3.28 -9.51 -3.08
C TYR A 71 4.64 -10.00 -2.57
N THR A 72 4.87 -10.07 -1.25
CA THR A 72 6.16 -10.45 -0.67
C THR A 72 6.62 -11.84 -1.12
N GLY A 73 5.68 -12.75 -1.39
CA GLY A 73 5.93 -14.08 -1.96
C GLY A 73 5.99 -14.16 -3.49
N VAL A 74 5.70 -13.07 -4.21
CA VAL A 74 5.47 -13.08 -5.65
C VAL A 74 6.76 -12.72 -6.40
N ALA A 75 7.43 -13.73 -6.95
CA ALA A 75 8.73 -13.58 -7.61
C ALA A 75 8.71 -12.56 -8.76
N ALA A 76 7.65 -12.52 -9.58
CA ALA A 76 7.52 -11.55 -10.67
C ALA A 76 7.48 -10.10 -10.14
N PHE A 77 6.78 -9.88 -9.02
CA PHE A 77 6.62 -8.55 -8.44
C PHE A 77 7.94 -8.00 -7.89
N LYS A 78 8.81 -8.86 -7.35
CA LYS A 78 10.13 -8.47 -6.79
C LYS A 78 11.04 -7.77 -7.79
N ASN A 79 10.85 -7.99 -9.09
CA ASN A 79 11.68 -7.39 -10.13
C ASN A 79 11.25 -5.97 -10.51
N PHE A 80 10.09 -5.51 -10.06
CA PHE A 80 9.64 -4.13 -10.28
C PHE A 80 10.19 -3.21 -9.19
N ASP A 81 10.66 -2.03 -9.60
CA ASP A 81 10.91 -0.94 -8.68
C ASP A 81 9.58 -0.37 -8.14
N ILE A 82 9.67 0.51 -7.14
CA ILE A 82 8.48 1.09 -6.50
C ILE A 82 7.65 1.95 -7.45
N VAL A 83 8.25 2.65 -8.40
CA VAL A 83 7.53 3.50 -9.36
C VAL A 83 6.71 2.62 -10.30
N THR A 84 7.33 1.60 -10.90
CA THR A 84 6.62 0.64 -11.76
C THR A 84 5.48 -0.08 -11.03
N ALA A 85 5.69 -0.43 -9.74
CA ALA A 85 4.67 -1.05 -8.92
C ALA A 85 3.47 -0.11 -8.68
N ILE A 86 3.74 1.14 -8.31
CA ILE A 86 2.71 2.16 -8.10
C ILE A 86 1.94 2.42 -9.39
N GLU A 87 2.63 2.66 -10.53
CA GLU A 87 1.98 2.94 -11.81
C GLU A 87 1.05 1.81 -12.25
N GLY A 88 1.51 0.56 -12.17
CA GLY A 88 0.70 -0.61 -12.55
C GLY A 88 -0.53 -0.79 -11.65
N PHE A 89 -0.35 -0.63 -10.34
CA PHE A 89 -1.45 -0.80 -9.39
C PHE A 89 -2.44 0.39 -9.42
N ASP A 90 -1.94 1.62 -9.51
CA ASP A 90 -2.76 2.84 -9.66
C ASP A 90 -3.59 2.79 -10.93
N SER A 91 -2.99 2.39 -12.06
CA SER A 91 -3.73 2.18 -13.30
C SER A 91 -4.85 1.16 -13.13
N CYS A 92 -4.60 0.05 -12.42
CA CYS A 92 -5.66 -0.92 -12.13
C CYS A 92 -6.77 -0.30 -11.27
N CYS A 93 -6.42 0.38 -10.18
CA CYS A 93 -7.38 0.98 -9.26
C CYS A 93 -8.27 2.04 -9.94
N ARG A 94 -7.71 2.84 -10.85
CA ARG A 94 -8.47 3.87 -11.60
C ARG A 94 -9.41 3.30 -12.65
N THR A 95 -9.13 2.10 -13.16
CA THR A 95 -9.90 1.50 -14.27
C THR A 95 -10.89 0.45 -13.80
N THR A 96 -10.61 -0.21 -12.67
CA THR A 96 -11.45 -1.26 -12.11
C THR A 96 -12.68 -0.64 -11.42
N LYS A 97 -13.86 -1.09 -11.84
CA LYS A 97 -15.16 -0.62 -11.34
C LYS A 97 -16.02 -1.81 -10.92
N PRO A 98 -15.82 -2.36 -9.71
CA PRO A 98 -16.67 -3.44 -9.21
C PRO A 98 -18.14 -3.00 -9.25
N GLY A 99 -19.00 -3.76 -9.94
CA GLY A 99 -20.41 -3.42 -10.09
C GLY A 99 -20.69 -2.11 -10.86
N GLY A 100 -19.72 -1.61 -11.63
CA GLY A 100 -19.86 -0.39 -12.46
C GLY A 100 -19.64 0.94 -11.71
N VAL A 101 -19.30 0.91 -10.42
CA VAL A 101 -19.08 2.12 -9.61
C VAL A 101 -17.58 2.42 -9.49
N GLN A 102 -17.19 3.68 -9.68
CA GLN A 102 -15.82 4.13 -9.39
C GLN A 102 -15.70 4.46 -7.90
N SER A 103 -14.97 3.63 -7.15
CA SER A 103 -14.74 3.86 -5.71
C SER A 103 -13.29 4.20 -5.38
N ALA A 104 -12.33 3.61 -6.09
CA ALA A 104 -10.92 3.95 -5.95
C ALA A 104 -10.56 5.18 -6.78
N GLN A 105 -9.68 6.02 -6.26
CA GLN A 105 -9.15 7.22 -6.90
C GLN A 105 -7.69 7.04 -7.35
N GLY A 106 -7.02 6.00 -6.89
CA GLY A 106 -5.63 5.69 -7.24
C GLY A 106 -5.11 4.45 -6.51
N GLY A 107 -3.81 4.21 -6.61
CA GLY A 107 -3.13 3.10 -5.98
C GLY A 107 -1.85 3.52 -5.27
N GLN A 108 -1.54 2.89 -4.16
CA GLN A 108 -0.28 3.03 -3.45
C GLN A 108 0.35 1.68 -3.23
N CYS A 109 1.68 1.64 -3.30
CA CYS A 109 2.46 0.47 -2.97
C CYS A 109 3.54 0.82 -1.96
N GLN A 110 3.92 -0.17 -1.18
CA GLN A 110 5.13 -0.19 -0.37
C GLN A 110 6.03 -1.29 -0.92
N LYS A 111 7.33 -0.99 -0.97
CA LYS A 111 8.36 -1.93 -1.41
C LYS A 111 9.38 -2.08 -0.31
N SER A 112 9.78 -3.30 -0.14
CA SER A 112 10.97 -3.66 0.63
C SER A 112 12.19 -3.06 -0.06
N THR A 113 12.87 -2.09 0.58
CA THR A 113 14.21 -1.71 0.14
C THR A 113 15.11 -2.92 0.30
N LYS A 114 15.66 -3.41 -0.81
CA LYS A 114 16.71 -4.42 -0.79
C LYS A 114 17.96 -3.72 -0.22
N SER A 115 18.21 -3.90 1.08
CA SER A 115 19.47 -3.48 1.72
C SER A 115 20.66 -4.21 1.14
#